data_AF-A0A8S8Z349-F1
#
_entry.id   AF-A0A8S8Z349-F1
#
_cell.length_a   1.000
_cell.length_b   1.000
_cell.length_c   1.000
_cell.angle_alpha   90.00
_cell.angle_beta   90.00
_cell.angle_gamma   90.00
#
_symmetry.space_group_name_H-M   'P 1'
#
loop_
_entity.id
_entity.type
_entity.pdbx_description
1 polymer ?
#
loop_
_entity_poly.entity_id
_entity_poly.type
_entity_poly.pdbx_seq_one_letter_code
_entity_poly.pdbx_strand_id
1 'polypeptide(L)'
;MTIAFCLHITKETSVLLMGAKELGANVAVCGGNPLTTQDHIAAFLATQGIHIYAWNGQTNKEYDWCLDQVLNHKPDLICDDGADMNVKVHFDKKFKSLKILGSTEETTAGVTRVQAMEKQGKLKYPV
;
A
#
# COMPACT_ATOMS: atom_id res chain seq x y z
N MET A 1 -0.36 -10.67 -11.79
CA MET A 1 -0.30 -9.23 -11.49
C MET A 1 -0.23 -9.09 -9.99
N THR A 2 0.69 -8.29 -9.47
CA THR A 2 0.81 -7.99 -8.04
C THR A 2 0.18 -6.64 -7.75
N ILE A 3 -0.72 -6.58 -6.78
CA ILE A 3 -1.31 -5.32 -6.31
C ILE A 3 -0.86 -5.07 -4.88
N ALA A 4 -0.25 -3.91 -4.65
CA ALA A 4 0.14 -3.44 -3.34
C ALA A 4 -0.96 -2.55 -2.74
N PHE A 5 -1.30 -2.78 -1.48
CA PHE A 5 -2.28 -1.99 -0.73
C PHE A 5 -1.62 -1.35 0.50
N CYS A 6 -1.84 -0.07 0.72
CA CYS A 6 -1.51 0.64 1.97
C CYS A 6 -2.80 1.28 2.44
N LEU A 7 -3.52 0.58 3.32
CA LEU A 7 -4.87 0.93 3.75
C LEU A 7 -5.05 0.61 5.24
N HIS A 8 -6.04 1.20 5.89
CA HIS A 8 -6.45 0.75 7.22
C HIS A 8 -6.85 -0.74 7.20
N ILE A 9 -6.26 -1.57 8.07
CA ILE A 9 -6.54 -3.01 8.09
C ILE A 9 -7.73 -3.29 8.98
N THR A 10 -8.91 -3.38 8.37
CA THR A 10 -10.18 -3.64 9.03
C THR A 10 -10.95 -4.75 8.32
N LYS A 11 -12.10 -5.16 8.89
CA LYS A 11 -13.01 -6.13 8.25
C LYS A 11 -13.45 -5.68 6.85
N GLU A 12 -13.65 -4.39 6.62
CA GLU A 12 -14.06 -3.84 5.32
C GLU A 12 -12.94 -4.01 4.29
N THR A 13 -11.72 -3.61 4.62
CA THR A 13 -10.55 -3.78 3.76
C THR A 13 -10.28 -5.26 3.48
N SER A 14 -10.57 -6.15 4.43
CA SER A 14 -10.44 -7.60 4.22
C SER A 14 -11.29 -8.09 3.04
N VAL A 15 -12.49 -7.55 2.84
CA VAL A 15 -13.37 -7.90 1.71
C VAL A 15 -12.76 -7.43 0.39
N LEU A 16 -12.23 -6.21 0.35
CA LEU A 16 -11.54 -5.68 -0.83
C LEU A 16 -10.34 -6.54 -1.22
N LEU A 17 -9.47 -6.86 -0.26
CA LEU A 17 -8.26 -7.64 -0.49
C LEU A 17 -8.58 -9.07 -0.96
N MET A 18 -9.59 -9.70 -0.36
CA MET A 18 -10.06 -11.02 -0.78
C MET A 18 -10.68 -10.99 -2.18
N GLY A 19 -11.46 -9.95 -2.52
CA GLY A 19 -12.01 -9.77 -3.86
C GLY A 19 -10.91 -9.59 -4.92
N ALA A 20 -9.88 -8.78 -4.63
CA ALA A 20 -8.73 -8.63 -5.52
C ALA A 20 -8.02 -9.96 -5.75
N LYS A 21 -7.82 -10.75 -4.68
CA LYS A 21 -7.25 -12.09 -4.77
C LYS A 21 -8.12 -13.04 -5.61
N GLU A 22 -9.44 -13.02 -5.42
CA GLU A 22 -10.40 -13.85 -6.17
C GLU A 22 -10.39 -13.51 -7.66
N LEU A 23 -10.16 -12.25 -8.01
CA LEU A 23 -9.93 -11.77 -9.38
C LEU A 23 -8.53 -12.15 -9.94
N GLY A 24 -7.70 -12.87 -9.19
CA GLY A 24 -6.42 -13.40 -9.63
C GLY A 24 -5.20 -12.52 -9.31
N ALA A 25 -5.35 -11.49 -8.48
CA ALA A 25 -4.20 -10.69 -8.03
C ALA A 25 -3.36 -11.45 -6.99
N ASN A 26 -2.04 -11.28 -7.07
CA ASN A 26 -1.15 -11.52 -5.94
C ASN A 26 -1.21 -10.28 -5.03
N VAL A 27 -1.67 -10.44 -3.80
CA VAL A 27 -1.98 -9.30 -2.92
C VAL A 27 -0.92 -9.17 -1.83
N ALA A 28 -0.30 -8.00 -1.76
CA ALA A 28 0.55 -7.59 -0.65
C ALA A 28 0.01 -6.31 -0.01
N VAL A 29 -0.05 -6.27 1.33
CA VAL A 29 -0.71 -5.19 2.06
C VAL A 29 0.04 -4.78 3.33
N CYS A 30 0.05 -3.48 3.61
CA CYS A 30 0.45 -2.90 4.89
C CYS A 30 -0.63 -1.93 5.39
N GLY A 31 -0.50 -1.50 6.65
CA GLY A 31 -1.39 -0.50 7.23
C GLY A 31 -1.16 0.89 6.60
N GLY A 32 -2.22 1.68 6.46
CA GLY A 32 -2.18 3.12 6.14
C GLY A 32 -2.03 4.01 7.38
N ASN A 33 -2.13 3.43 8.58
CA ASN A 33 -1.82 4.12 9.83
C ASN A 33 -1.37 3.12 10.91
N PRO A 34 -0.29 3.43 11.66
CA PRO A 34 0.28 2.56 12.69
C PRO A 34 -0.68 2.07 13.80
N LEU A 35 -1.80 2.77 14.03
CA LEU A 35 -2.72 2.53 15.15
C LEU A 35 -4.08 1.95 14.75
N THR A 36 -4.23 1.58 13.48
CA THR A 36 -5.57 1.28 12.91
C THR A 36 -5.77 -0.17 12.50
N THR A 37 -4.71 -0.98 12.59
CA THR A 37 -4.78 -2.39 12.25
C THR A 37 -5.62 -3.14 13.26
N GLN A 38 -6.61 -3.89 12.78
CA GLN A 38 -7.34 -4.89 13.56
C GLN A 38 -6.57 -6.21 13.47
N ASP A 39 -5.77 -6.53 14.49
CA ASP A 39 -4.81 -7.66 14.44
C ASP A 39 -5.46 -9.01 14.13
N HIS A 40 -6.68 -9.24 14.61
CA HIS A 40 -7.43 -10.47 14.32
C HIS A 40 -7.82 -10.58 12.83
N ILE A 41 -8.08 -9.45 12.16
CA ILE A 41 -8.30 -9.40 10.72
C ILE A 41 -6.98 -9.59 9.97
N ALA A 42 -5.90 -8.98 10.44
CA ALA A 42 -4.58 -9.18 9.85
C ALA A 42 -4.17 -10.67 9.89
N ALA A 43 -4.35 -11.31 11.05
CA ALA A 43 -4.12 -12.74 11.21
C ALA A 43 -5.01 -13.58 10.27
N PHE A 44 -6.30 -13.25 10.18
CA PHE A 44 -7.21 -13.92 9.23
C PHE A 44 -6.71 -13.81 7.80
N LEU A 45 -6.38 -12.62 7.31
CA LEU A 45 -5.88 -12.41 5.94
C LEU A 45 -4.60 -13.21 5.67
N ALA A 46 -3.70 -13.33 6.65
CA ALA A 46 -2.53 -14.18 6.55
C ALA A 46 -2.91 -15.67 6.34
N THR A 47 -3.92 -16.18 7.07
CA THR A 47 -4.44 -17.56 6.84
C THR A 47 -5.06 -17.74 5.46
N GLN A 48 -5.54 -16.66 4.86
CA GLN A 48 -6.06 -16.65 3.50
C GLN A 48 -4.94 -16.49 2.46
N GLY A 49 -3.66 -16.53 2.83
CA GLY A 49 -2.54 -16.44 1.89
C GLY A 49 -2.32 -15.04 1.31
N ILE A 50 -2.81 -14.00 1.97
CA ILE A 50 -2.47 -12.61 1.63
C ILE A 50 -1.14 -12.26 2.31
N HIS A 51 -0.23 -11.61 1.58
CA HIS A 51 1.02 -11.12 2.16
C HIS A 51 0.75 -9.86 2.97
N ILE A 52 0.61 -9.99 4.29
CA ILE A 52 0.26 -8.89 5.18
C ILE A 52 1.42 -8.49 6.10
N TYR A 53 1.69 -7.19 6.15
CA TYR A 53 2.73 -6.57 6.96
C TYR A 53 2.11 -5.42 7.75
N ALA A 54 1.34 -5.75 8.78
CA ALA A 54 0.63 -4.77 9.58
C ALA A 54 0.28 -5.36 10.95
N TRP A 55 0.42 -4.56 12.00
CA TRP A 55 -0.12 -4.83 13.33
C TRP A 55 -0.46 -3.51 14.01
N ASN A 56 -1.25 -3.55 15.07
CA ASN A 56 -1.60 -2.36 15.83
C ASN A 56 -0.43 -1.89 16.70
N GLY A 57 -0.22 -0.58 16.77
CA GLY A 57 0.81 0.00 17.63
C GLY A 57 2.21 -0.03 17.03
N GLN A 58 2.33 -0.01 15.69
CA GLN A 58 3.63 0.08 15.03
C GLN A 58 4.36 1.38 15.42
N THR A 59 5.68 1.27 15.61
CA THR A 59 6.55 2.43 15.57
C THR A 59 6.71 2.94 14.14
N ASN A 60 7.13 4.19 13.96
CA ASN A 60 7.39 4.75 12.62
C ASN A 60 8.39 3.91 11.80
N LYS A 61 9.37 3.29 12.47
CA LYS A 61 10.35 2.41 11.81
C LYS A 61 9.72 1.11 11.32
N GLU A 62 8.83 0.53 12.11
CA GLU A 62 8.11 -0.69 11.74
C GLU A 62 7.09 -0.42 10.64
N TYR A 63 6.40 0.71 10.68
CA TYR A 63 5.50 1.17 9.62
C TYR A 63 6.25 1.33 8.29
N ASP A 64 7.38 2.07 8.28
CA ASP A 64 8.21 2.22 7.09
C ASP A 64 8.78 0.87 6.60
N TRP A 65 9.16 -0.01 7.53
CA TRP A 65 9.59 -1.37 7.20
C TRP A 65 8.47 -2.19 6.54
N CYS A 66 7.21 -2.00 6.93
CA CYS A 66 6.07 -2.68 6.31
C CYS A 66 5.82 -2.19 4.89
N LEU A 67 5.92 -0.87 4.62
CA LEU A 67 5.90 -0.33 3.26
C LEU A 67 6.99 -0.98 2.40
N ASP A 68 8.20 -1.09 2.96
CA ASP A 68 9.34 -1.77 2.34
C ASP A 68 9.00 -3.22 1.97
N GLN A 69 8.37 -3.99 2.87
CA GLN A 69 8.00 -5.38 2.61
C GLN A 69 7.00 -5.51 1.47
N VAL A 70 5.97 -4.67 1.45
CA VAL A 70 4.97 -4.66 0.37
C VAL A 70 5.62 -4.32 -0.97
N LEU A 71 6.46 -3.27 -1.02
CA LEU A 71 7.13 -2.85 -2.25
C LEU A 71 8.17 -3.87 -2.75
N ASN A 72 8.75 -4.72 -1.88
CA ASN A 72 9.65 -5.80 -2.30
C ASN A 72 8.94 -6.89 -3.13
N HIS A 73 7.61 -6.98 -3.09
CA HIS A 73 6.83 -7.82 -3.99
C HIS A 73 6.77 -7.30 -5.44
N LYS A 74 7.39 -6.14 -5.71
CA LYS A 74 7.46 -5.48 -7.02
C LYS A 74 6.06 -5.33 -7.64
N PRO A 75 5.17 -4.55 -7.00
CA PRO A 75 3.80 -4.42 -7.46
C PRO A 75 3.70 -3.83 -8.87
N ASP A 76 2.68 -4.26 -9.61
CA ASP A 76 2.28 -3.66 -10.89
C ASP A 76 1.34 -2.47 -10.65
N LEU A 77 0.48 -2.55 -9.62
CA LEU A 77 -0.48 -1.52 -9.23
C LEU A 77 -0.39 -1.21 -7.74
N ILE A 78 -0.70 0.03 -7.36
CA ILE A 78 -0.78 0.48 -5.97
C ILE A 78 -2.20 0.97 -5.66
N CYS A 79 -2.71 0.65 -4.47
CA CYS A 79 -3.90 1.26 -3.89
C CYS A 79 -3.49 1.86 -2.54
N ASP A 80 -3.55 3.18 -2.44
CA ASP A 80 -2.92 3.95 -1.36
C ASP A 80 -3.95 4.80 -0.60
N ASP A 81 -3.65 4.98 0.68
CA ASP A 81 -4.35 5.84 1.64
C ASP A 81 -3.28 6.73 2.27
N GLY A 82 -3.27 8.00 1.87
CA GLY A 82 -2.35 9.01 2.37
C GLY A 82 -1.10 9.22 1.51
N ALA A 83 -0.95 8.51 0.40
CA ALA A 83 0.14 8.58 -0.58
C ALA A 83 1.53 8.18 -0.05
N ASP A 84 1.62 7.39 1.01
CA ASP A 84 2.91 6.99 1.58
C ASP A 84 3.68 6.03 0.68
N MET A 85 3.02 5.01 0.14
CA MET A 85 3.66 4.12 -0.84
C MET A 85 4.01 4.87 -2.13
N ASN A 86 3.10 5.71 -2.62
CA ASN A 86 3.35 6.54 -3.79
C ASN A 86 4.58 7.42 -3.61
N VAL A 87 4.66 8.17 -2.53
CA VAL A 87 5.84 9.01 -2.23
C VAL A 87 7.10 8.15 -2.14
N LYS A 88 7.05 7.00 -1.46
CA LYS A 88 8.22 6.13 -1.30
C LYS A 88 8.70 5.59 -2.65
N VAL A 89 7.82 5.12 -3.53
CA VAL A 89 8.22 4.67 -4.89
C VAL A 89 8.80 5.82 -5.72
N HIS A 90 8.32 7.05 -5.56
CA HIS A 90 8.83 8.18 -6.34
C HIS A 90 10.24 8.60 -5.90
N PHE A 91 10.51 8.61 -4.60
CA PHE A 91 11.68 9.27 -4.02
C PHE A 91 12.71 8.35 -3.36
N ASP A 92 12.31 7.16 -2.89
CA ASP A 92 13.23 6.22 -2.24
C ASP A 92 14.16 5.57 -3.29
N LYS A 93 15.47 5.61 -3.04
CA LYS A 93 16.48 5.05 -3.95
C LYS A 93 16.30 3.54 -4.16
N LYS A 94 15.74 2.82 -3.18
CA LYS A 94 15.51 1.37 -3.25
C LYS A 94 14.40 1.03 -4.24
N PHE A 95 13.35 1.84 -4.31
CA PHE A 95 12.13 1.52 -5.06
C PHE A 95 11.88 2.41 -6.28
N LYS A 96 12.66 3.47 -6.49
CA LYS A 96 12.51 4.39 -7.63
C LYS A 96 12.60 3.76 -9.02
N SER A 97 13.10 2.53 -9.13
CA SER A 97 13.23 1.75 -10.37
C SER A 97 12.06 0.78 -10.59
N LEU A 98 11.12 0.66 -9.65
CA LEU A 98 9.90 -0.11 -9.84
C LEU A 98 9.09 0.44 -11.01
N LYS A 99 8.52 -0.47 -11.79
CA LYS A 99 7.69 -0.15 -12.97
C LYS A 99 6.21 -0.29 -12.61
N ILE A 100 5.68 0.71 -11.90
CA ILE A 100 4.26 0.76 -11.55
C ILE A 100 3.46 1.19 -12.78
N LEU A 101 2.38 0.48 -13.09
CA LEU A 101 1.46 0.77 -14.20
C LEU A 101 0.49 1.90 -13.85
N GLY A 102 0.08 1.97 -12.58
CA GLY A 102 -0.75 3.05 -12.05
C GLY A 102 -1.02 2.88 -10.55
N SER A 103 -1.59 3.91 -9.94
CA SER A 103 -2.06 3.87 -8.55
C SER A 103 -3.48 4.40 -8.44
N THR A 104 -4.14 4.10 -7.34
CA THR A 104 -5.29 4.86 -6.81
C THR A 104 -4.90 5.54 -5.51
N GLU A 105 -5.58 6.63 -5.16
CA GLU A 105 -5.44 7.31 -3.86
C GLU A 105 -6.83 7.73 -3.37
N GLU A 106 -7.19 7.33 -2.15
CA GLU A 106 -8.53 7.60 -1.60
C GLU A 106 -8.60 8.96 -0.88
N THR A 107 -7.54 9.37 -0.19
CA THR A 107 -7.63 10.46 0.78
C THR A 107 -7.36 11.83 0.17
N THR A 108 -8.03 12.85 0.69
CA THR A 108 -7.75 14.25 0.30
C THR A 108 -6.30 14.65 0.57
N ALA A 109 -5.71 14.16 1.67
CA ALA A 109 -4.32 14.44 2.02
C ALA A 109 -3.35 13.79 1.02
N GLY A 110 -3.57 12.52 0.67
CA GLY A 110 -2.80 11.82 -0.34
C GLY A 110 -2.94 12.44 -1.73
N VAL A 111 -4.16 12.79 -2.17
CA VAL A 111 -4.40 13.48 -3.46
C VAL A 111 -3.61 14.79 -3.52
N THR A 112 -3.58 15.56 -2.43
CA THR A 112 -2.79 16.81 -2.37
C THR A 112 -1.29 16.54 -2.57
N ARG A 113 -0.76 15.47 -1.98
CA ARG A 113 0.64 15.04 -2.16
C ARG A 113 0.91 14.59 -3.60
N VAL A 114 0.00 13.84 -4.21
CA VAL A 114 0.09 13.40 -5.61
C VAL A 114 0.08 14.59 -6.57
N GLN A 115 -0.86 15.52 -6.41
CA GLN A 115 -0.93 16.75 -7.21
C GLN A 115 0.32 17.64 -7.04
N ALA A 116 0.91 17.66 -5.85
CA ALA A 116 2.17 18.36 -5.63
C ALA A 116 3.34 17.71 -6.40
N MET A 117 3.39 16.37 -6.47
CA MET A 117 4.38 15.67 -7.30
C MET A 117 4.17 15.94 -8.79
N GLU A 118 2.91 15.95 -9.24
CA GLU A 118 2.54 16.27 -10.63
C GLU A 118 2.96 17.69 -11.01
N LYS A 119 2.62 18.70 -10.20
CA LYS A 119 3.00 20.11 -10.41
C LYS A 119 4.52 20.32 -10.45
N GLN A 120 5.29 19.45 -9.79
CA GLN A 120 6.76 19.46 -9.82
C GLN A 120 7.35 18.69 -11.02
N GLY A 121 6.53 18.07 -11.86
CA GLY A 121 6.96 17.21 -12.96
C GLY A 121 7.66 15.92 -12.49
N LYS A 122 7.37 15.48 -11.26
CA LYS A 122 8.02 14.31 -10.64
C LYS A 122 7.15 13.06 -10.61
N LEU A 123 5.86 13.17 -10.90
CA LEU A 123 4.96 12.03 -10.98
C LEU A 123 5.37 11.13 -12.17
N LYS A 124 5.60 9.84 -11.91
CA LYS A 124 6.20 8.91 -12.89
C LYS A 124 5.18 8.01 -13.58
N TYR A 125 3.98 7.88 -13.03
CA TYR A 125 2.92 7.02 -13.54
C TYR A 125 1.54 7.62 -13.24
N PRO A 126 0.48 7.20 -13.95
CA PRO A 126 -0.88 7.66 -13.70
C PRO A 126 -1.36 7.31 -12.29
N VAL A 127 -2.00 8.26 -11.61
CA VAL A 127 -2.61 8.12 -10.29
C VAL A 127 -4.01 8.71 -10.31
#